data_AF-A0A8D8T8U3-F1
#
_entry.id   AF-A0A8D8T8U3-F1
#
_cell.length_a   1.000
_cell.length_b   1.000
_cell.length_c   1.000
_cell.angle_alpha   90.00
_cell.angle_beta   90.00
_cell.angle_gamma   90.00
#
_symmetry.space_group_name_H-M   'P 1'
#
loop_
_entity.id
_entity.type
_entity.pdbx_description
1 polymer ?
#
loop_
_entity_poly.entity_id
_entity_poly.type
_entity_poly.pdbx_seq_one_letter_code
_entity_poly.pdbx_strand_id
1 'polypeptide(L)'
;MYECREVSEERRKSLFDHFHSLNLQGKKEWIVHITEKKSVKRRRLDKGTGEEKVPRDRNVNYHYLINKGEGSMQVCINFLVNTLDITRKFIYYTLSNMENSSAKEDMRGRHNRGKRTDESLVKSAQDFIKNLPAVPSHYCRKKVNKLYLDSELESVSNLYRVYTEARKKDGHEVVPEAKFREIFKSFNLGFHLPKKDKCLKCTVFDRKRDHHEVLGEEETIELEIHVREKEYTYNRFLAHQKIHQKTNDTLCCSFDLQKVLTVPHGKSIDYYYYVRKYAVYNFTIYESGSSRGINHVWGEADGKRGGNEIATILRNYLLRIDQEGKHKNILMYCDNCAGQNKNRTVFAMIYHTLKECVNIKAIQINYLMVGHSYMPVDSVHSTIEKKTKNCDIQSLTEWLALIKMTRMNPFPYECIRLQHTVFLEWKEITNFYFPKQVKKYDSGEPFKISQVCTVTFKNNKNTVDMKDSMLPDAKIRQITLTEDTYQSKIKNIYSKRLPIAAVKYNDLKKLCDKDIIAEHFKGELLTLPHSTGVRECLPETDEEDDKPDDG
;
A
#
# COMPACT_ATOMS: atom_id res chain seq x y z
N MET A 1 5.14 -67.09 26.43
CA MET A 1 3.80 -66.69 26.89
C MET A 1 4.04 -65.75 28.07
N TYR A 2 3.42 -64.57 28.14
CA TYR A 2 3.75 -63.60 29.20
C TYR A 2 2.98 -63.94 30.49
N GLU A 3 3.67 -64.10 31.61
CA GLU A 3 3.08 -64.48 32.92
C GLU A 3 2.53 -63.26 33.70
N CYS A 4 2.09 -62.21 32.99
CA CYS A 4 1.70 -60.93 33.60
C CYS A 4 0.51 -61.00 34.57
N ARG A 5 -0.29 -62.08 34.50
CA ARG A 5 -1.46 -62.30 35.35
C ARG A 5 -1.13 -62.95 36.69
N GLU A 6 0.09 -63.45 36.87
CA GLU A 6 0.55 -64.10 38.11
C GLU A 6 1.17 -63.12 39.11
N VAL A 7 1.32 -61.85 38.74
CA VAL A 7 1.91 -60.82 39.62
C VAL A 7 0.83 -60.21 40.51
N SER A 8 0.97 -60.37 41.84
CA SER A 8 0.06 -59.79 42.83
C SER A 8 0.06 -58.26 42.81
N GLU A 9 -1.05 -57.65 43.24
CA GLU A 9 -1.16 -56.18 43.33
C GLU A 9 -0.17 -55.56 44.32
N GLU A 10 0.12 -56.26 45.43
CA GLU A 10 1.15 -55.86 46.39
C GLU A 10 2.53 -55.76 45.73
N ARG A 11 2.85 -56.71 44.83
CA ARG A 11 4.12 -56.71 44.10
C ARG A 11 4.17 -55.61 43.03
N ARG A 12 3.04 -55.34 42.36
CA ARG A 12 2.92 -54.20 41.43
C ARG A 12 3.18 -52.89 42.14
N LYS A 13 2.58 -52.69 43.33
CA LYS A 13 2.79 -51.51 44.16
C LYS A 13 4.25 -51.37 44.59
N SER A 14 4.88 -52.46 45.04
CA SER A 14 6.31 -52.46 45.38
C SER A 14 7.22 -52.07 44.20
N LEU A 15 6.94 -52.56 42.99
CA LEU A 15 7.68 -52.18 41.78
C LEU A 15 7.48 -50.69 41.42
N PHE A 16 6.25 -50.20 41.53
CA PHE A 16 5.91 -48.79 41.32
C PHE A 16 6.66 -47.89 42.31
N ASP A 17 6.58 -48.19 43.61
CA ASP A 17 7.20 -47.41 44.67
C ASP A 17 8.73 -47.37 44.51
N HIS A 18 9.34 -48.52 44.20
CA HIS A 18 10.77 -48.57 43.93
C HIS A 18 11.14 -47.73 42.70
N PHE A 19 10.44 -47.89 41.58
CA PHE A 19 10.74 -47.16 40.34
C PHE A 19 10.58 -45.65 40.52
N HIS A 20 9.58 -45.20 41.26
CA HIS A 20 9.35 -43.78 41.50
C HIS A 20 10.25 -43.18 42.58
N SER A 21 10.89 -44.00 43.42
CA SER A 21 11.96 -43.54 44.32
C SER A 21 13.23 -43.09 43.57
N LEU A 22 13.44 -43.58 42.33
CA LEU A 22 14.63 -43.26 41.53
C LEU A 22 14.54 -41.86 40.90
N ASN A 23 15.69 -41.20 40.74
CA ASN A 23 15.78 -39.98 39.92
C ASN A 23 15.62 -40.32 38.42
N LEU A 24 15.46 -39.33 37.55
CA LEU A 24 15.17 -39.56 36.13
C LEU A 24 16.23 -40.44 35.42
N GLN A 25 17.50 -40.30 35.80
CA GLN A 25 18.58 -41.11 35.24
C GLN A 25 18.50 -42.56 35.74
N GLY A 26 18.29 -42.75 37.05
CA GLY A 26 18.07 -44.06 37.66
C GLY A 26 16.84 -44.77 37.09
N LYS A 27 15.76 -44.05 36.77
CA LYS A 27 14.58 -44.61 36.08
C LYS A 27 14.94 -45.16 34.69
N LYS A 28 15.77 -44.44 33.93
CA LYS A 28 16.23 -44.89 32.61
C LYS A 28 17.14 -46.11 32.74
N GLU A 29 18.07 -46.10 33.68
CA GLU A 29 19.01 -47.21 33.93
C GLU A 29 18.27 -48.48 34.37
N TRP A 30 17.29 -48.34 35.26
CA TRP A 30 16.45 -49.45 35.70
C TRP A 30 15.73 -50.11 34.52
N ILE A 31 15.17 -49.32 33.59
CA ILE A 31 14.53 -49.83 32.36
C ILE A 31 15.52 -50.59 31.48
N VAL A 32 16.75 -50.08 31.34
CA VAL A 32 17.80 -50.78 30.57
C VAL A 32 18.15 -52.10 31.23
N HIS A 33 18.29 -52.12 32.56
CA HIS A 33 18.67 -53.32 33.32
C HIS A 33 17.63 -54.43 33.26
N ILE A 34 16.34 -54.09 33.31
CA ILE A 34 15.26 -55.08 33.19
C ILE A 34 14.96 -55.51 31.75
N THR A 35 15.73 -55.04 30.76
CA THR A 35 15.46 -55.30 29.34
C THR A 35 16.57 -56.15 28.70
N GLU A 36 16.20 -57.30 28.18
CA GLU A 36 17.07 -58.13 27.33
C GLU A 36 16.74 -57.95 25.85
N LYS A 37 17.77 -57.75 25.03
CA LYS A 37 17.67 -57.62 23.58
C LYS A 37 17.76 -59.01 22.91
N LYS A 38 16.70 -59.48 22.25
CA LYS A 38 16.72 -60.75 21.50
C LYS A 38 16.57 -60.54 19.99
N SER A 39 17.30 -61.35 19.22
CA SER A 39 17.20 -61.41 17.76
C SER A 39 15.85 -62.01 17.33
N VAL A 40 15.31 -61.50 16.22
CA VAL A 40 14.00 -61.93 15.70
C VAL A 40 14.14 -63.32 15.05
N LYS A 41 13.50 -64.35 15.62
CA LYS A 41 13.65 -65.75 15.17
C LYS A 41 12.87 -66.14 13.90
N ARG A 42 11.89 -65.35 13.43
CA ARG A 42 11.13 -65.63 12.19
C ARG A 42 10.46 -64.37 11.64
N ARG A 43 10.66 -64.07 10.35
CA ARG A 43 9.98 -62.99 9.63
C ARG A 43 8.77 -63.55 8.88
N ARG A 44 7.67 -62.78 8.79
CA ARG A 44 6.49 -63.18 8.01
C ARG A 44 6.70 -62.76 6.56
N LEU A 45 6.48 -63.68 5.62
CA LEU A 45 6.49 -63.39 4.19
C LEU A 45 5.26 -62.56 3.81
N ASP A 46 5.40 -61.66 2.85
CA ASP A 46 4.29 -60.89 2.32
C ASP A 46 3.41 -61.77 1.40
N LYS A 47 2.09 -61.71 1.58
CA LYS A 47 1.14 -62.58 0.87
C LYS A 47 1.02 -62.27 -0.63
N GLY A 48 1.60 -61.16 -1.10
CA GLY A 48 1.56 -60.75 -2.51
C GLY A 48 2.84 -61.00 -3.31
N THR A 49 4.02 -60.98 -2.66
CA THR A 49 5.32 -61.05 -3.37
C THR A 49 6.13 -62.29 -3.02
N GLY A 50 5.77 -63.04 -1.98
CA GLY A 50 6.57 -64.19 -1.52
C GLY A 50 7.90 -63.80 -0.85
N GLU A 51 8.20 -62.50 -0.72
CA GLU A 51 9.40 -61.97 -0.09
C GLU A 51 9.19 -61.67 1.40
N GLU A 52 10.27 -61.65 2.19
CA GLU A 52 10.22 -61.29 3.60
C GLU A 52 9.71 -59.86 3.79
N LYS A 53 8.61 -59.70 4.53
CA LYS A 53 8.05 -58.40 4.85
C LYS A 53 8.95 -57.69 5.87
N VAL A 54 9.80 -56.78 5.43
CA VAL A 54 10.68 -55.98 6.31
C VAL A 54 9.87 -54.83 6.92
N PRO A 55 9.54 -54.84 8.23
CA PRO A 55 8.90 -53.69 8.86
C PRO A 55 9.94 -52.59 9.01
N ARG A 56 9.61 -51.35 8.64
CA ARG A 56 10.52 -50.18 8.67
C ARG A 56 11.14 -49.83 10.02
N ASP A 57 10.85 -50.54 11.13
CA ASP A 57 11.36 -50.12 12.45
C ASP A 57 11.45 -51.18 13.57
N ARG A 58 11.40 -52.50 13.29
CA ARG A 58 11.53 -53.52 14.36
C ARG A 58 12.43 -54.69 13.98
N ASN A 59 13.74 -54.41 13.93
CA ASN A 59 14.77 -55.46 13.84
C ASN A 59 15.10 -56.13 15.19
N VAL A 60 14.43 -55.72 16.28
CA VAL A 60 14.79 -56.11 17.64
C VAL A 60 13.54 -56.42 18.45
N ASN A 61 13.52 -57.56 19.15
CA ASN A 61 12.52 -57.86 20.17
C ASN A 61 13.13 -57.61 21.56
N TYR A 62 12.41 -56.86 22.39
CA TYR A 62 12.78 -56.63 23.79
C TYR A 62 12.02 -57.58 24.71
N HIS A 63 12.74 -58.25 25.59
CA HIS A 63 12.19 -59.05 26.67
C HIS A 63 12.35 -58.27 27.97
N TYR A 64 11.25 -58.07 28.70
CA TYR A 64 11.25 -57.35 29.96
C TYR A 64 11.20 -58.35 31.12
N LEU A 65 12.20 -58.33 31.98
CA LEU A 65 12.40 -59.28 33.07
C LEU A 65 12.26 -58.59 34.43
N ILE A 66 11.28 -59.01 35.22
CA ILE A 66 11.12 -58.55 36.61
C ILE A 66 11.53 -59.65 37.59
N ASN A 67 12.02 -59.27 38.77
CA ASN A 67 12.48 -60.23 39.78
C ASN A 67 11.29 -60.88 40.53
N LYS A 68 11.25 -62.22 40.62
CA LYS A 68 10.23 -63.07 41.28
C LYS A 68 10.79 -63.76 42.55
N GLY A 69 11.74 -63.15 43.26
CA GLY A 69 12.35 -63.72 44.47
C GLY A 69 13.47 -64.69 44.11
N GLU A 70 13.14 -65.90 43.66
CA GLU A 70 14.07 -66.87 43.08
C GLU A 70 13.89 -66.91 41.55
N GLY A 71 14.49 -65.95 40.86
CA GLY A 71 14.54 -65.89 39.39
C GLY A 71 13.85 -64.69 38.75
N SER A 72 13.87 -64.65 37.42
CA SER A 72 13.31 -63.57 36.60
C SER A 72 12.09 -64.01 35.81
N MET A 73 11.01 -63.25 35.88
CA MET A 73 9.78 -63.48 35.11
C MET A 73 9.70 -62.53 33.91
N GLN A 74 9.32 -63.04 32.74
CA GLN A 74 9.07 -62.22 31.57
C GLN A 74 7.67 -61.58 31.59
N VAL A 75 7.64 -60.24 31.52
CA VAL A 75 6.42 -59.44 31.42
C VAL A 75 6.28 -58.74 30.07
N CYS A 76 5.06 -58.34 29.72
CA CYS A 76 4.79 -57.59 28.50
C CYS A 76 4.96 -56.09 28.72
N ILE A 77 5.18 -55.34 27.64
CA ILE A 77 5.32 -53.86 27.72
C ILE A 77 4.07 -53.18 28.31
N ASN A 78 2.88 -53.73 28.09
CA ASN A 78 1.64 -53.18 28.65
C ASN A 78 1.59 -53.28 30.16
N PHE A 79 2.14 -54.38 30.70
CA PHE A 79 2.28 -54.55 32.13
C PHE A 79 3.17 -53.45 32.71
N LEU A 80 4.37 -53.23 32.15
CA LEU A 80 5.26 -52.17 32.63
C LEU A 80 4.66 -50.76 32.54
N VAL A 81 4.02 -50.42 31.43
CA VAL A 81 3.37 -49.12 31.23
C VAL A 81 2.29 -48.87 32.27
N ASN A 82 1.45 -49.87 32.52
CA ASN A 82 0.34 -49.75 33.46
C ASN A 82 0.80 -49.82 34.92
N THR A 83 1.81 -50.64 35.23
CA THR A 83 2.33 -50.83 36.59
C THR A 83 3.24 -49.68 37.02
N LEU A 84 4.00 -49.06 36.12
CA LEU A 84 4.95 -47.98 36.45
C LEU A 84 4.41 -46.58 36.15
N ASP A 85 3.23 -46.48 35.54
CA ASP A 85 2.62 -45.23 35.07
C ASP A 85 3.56 -44.39 34.18
N ILE A 86 4.07 -45.02 33.12
CA ILE A 86 4.99 -44.39 32.16
C ILE A 86 4.55 -44.64 30.73
N THR A 87 4.86 -43.71 29.83
CA THR A 87 4.51 -43.88 28.41
C THR A 87 5.42 -44.88 27.71
N ARG A 88 4.87 -45.63 26.73
CA ARG A 88 5.67 -46.49 25.83
C ARG A 88 6.81 -45.72 25.16
N LYS A 89 6.59 -44.43 24.84
CA LYS A 89 7.58 -43.55 24.21
C LYS A 89 8.82 -43.36 25.10
N PHE A 90 8.64 -43.27 26.42
CA PHE A 90 9.74 -43.18 27.37
C PHE A 90 10.62 -44.44 27.35
N ILE A 91 10.01 -45.63 27.36
CA ILE A 91 10.71 -46.92 27.27
C ILE A 91 11.48 -47.02 25.96
N TYR A 92 10.82 -46.77 24.82
CA TYR A 92 11.47 -46.87 23.51
C TYR A 92 12.59 -45.85 23.32
N TYR A 93 12.40 -44.60 23.76
CA TYR A 93 13.44 -43.58 23.70
C TYR A 93 14.67 -44.00 24.50
N THR A 94 14.46 -44.53 25.71
CA THR A 94 15.55 -44.98 26.58
C THR A 94 16.34 -46.12 25.95
N LEU A 95 15.66 -47.13 25.41
CA LEU A 95 16.30 -48.29 24.78
C LEU A 95 16.94 -47.97 23.42
N SER A 96 16.42 -47.00 22.67
CA SER A 96 16.97 -46.63 21.36
C SER A 96 18.21 -45.74 21.48
N ASN A 97 18.38 -45.05 22.62
CA ASN A 97 19.51 -44.16 22.89
C ASN A 97 20.44 -44.71 23.97
N MET A 98 20.38 -46.01 24.29
CA MET A 98 21.32 -46.62 25.25
C MET A 98 22.73 -46.73 24.65
N GLU A 99 23.76 -46.49 25.45
CA GLU A 99 25.18 -46.57 25.06
C GLU A 99 25.86 -47.62 25.96
N ASN A 100 26.54 -48.62 25.38
CA ASN A 100 27.28 -49.68 26.10
C ASN A 100 26.52 -50.31 27.29
N SER A 101 25.24 -50.68 27.08
CA SER A 101 24.38 -51.28 28.11
C SER A 101 23.99 -50.35 29.28
N SER A 102 24.21 -49.05 29.14
CA SER A 102 23.79 -48.01 30.08
C SER A 102 22.86 -46.99 29.41
N ALA A 103 22.02 -46.33 30.21
CA ALA A 103 21.15 -45.28 29.68
C ALA A 103 21.93 -43.99 29.45
N LYS A 104 21.70 -43.32 28.30
CA LYS A 104 22.29 -42.02 28.00
C LYS A 104 22.00 -40.97 29.07
N GLU A 105 23.06 -40.29 29.50
CA GLU A 105 23.01 -39.24 30.53
C GLU A 105 21.97 -38.15 30.18
N ASP A 106 21.28 -37.66 31.20
CA ASP A 106 20.34 -36.55 31.05
C ASP A 106 21.08 -35.20 30.97
N MET A 107 21.10 -34.62 29.78
CA MET A 107 21.78 -33.34 29.50
C MET A 107 20.86 -32.11 29.67
N ARG A 108 19.66 -32.27 30.25
CA ARG A 108 18.74 -31.16 30.47
C ARG A 108 19.36 -30.15 31.44
N GLY A 109 19.27 -28.87 31.11
CA GLY A 109 19.83 -27.79 31.93
C GLY A 109 21.32 -27.52 31.74
N ARG A 110 22.05 -28.33 30.94
CA ARG A 110 23.49 -28.15 30.65
C ARG A 110 23.77 -27.35 29.36
N HIS A 111 22.91 -26.41 29.00
CA HIS A 111 23.17 -25.51 27.86
C HIS A 111 23.95 -24.28 28.33
N ASN A 112 25.08 -24.00 27.70
CA ASN A 112 25.79 -22.74 27.86
C ASN A 112 24.87 -21.59 27.40
N ARG A 113 24.52 -20.68 28.31
CA ARG A 113 23.84 -19.43 27.96
C ARG A 113 24.83 -18.58 27.14
N GLY A 114 24.43 -18.18 25.93
CA GLY A 114 25.26 -17.30 25.09
C GLY A 114 25.69 -16.02 25.82
N LYS A 115 26.87 -15.48 25.47
CA LYS A 115 27.42 -14.26 26.09
C LYS A 115 26.36 -13.15 26.11
N ARG A 116 26.10 -12.61 27.31
CA ARG A 116 25.22 -11.45 27.54
C ARG A 116 25.80 -10.26 26.76
N THR A 117 24.98 -9.60 25.94
CA THR A 117 25.37 -8.34 25.26
C THR A 117 25.85 -7.35 26.32
N ASP A 118 26.97 -6.66 26.05
CA ASP A 118 27.57 -5.70 26.97
C ASP A 118 26.53 -4.65 27.42
N GLU A 119 26.43 -4.44 28.74
CA GLU A 119 25.47 -3.51 29.34
C GLU A 119 25.73 -2.06 28.94
N SER A 120 26.98 -1.71 28.62
CA SER A 120 27.33 -0.38 28.12
C SER A 120 26.73 -0.07 26.75
N LEU A 121 26.69 -1.07 25.85
CA LEU A 121 26.11 -0.95 24.51
C LEU A 121 24.58 -0.86 24.58
N VAL A 122 23.96 -1.62 25.48
CA VAL A 122 22.51 -1.56 25.73
C VAL A 122 22.12 -0.17 26.24
N LYS A 123 22.89 0.38 27.18
CA LYS A 123 22.64 1.72 27.74
C LYS A 123 22.78 2.82 26.67
N SER A 124 23.79 2.72 25.81
CA SER A 124 23.96 3.64 24.68
C SER A 124 22.75 3.66 23.73
N ALA A 125 22.19 2.49 23.40
CA ALA A 125 20.99 2.42 22.57
C ALA A 125 19.76 3.02 23.27
N GLN A 126 19.63 2.83 24.58
CA GLN A 126 18.55 3.43 25.37
C GLN A 126 18.66 4.97 25.42
N ASP A 127 19.87 5.49 25.64
CA ASP A 127 20.11 6.93 25.72
C ASP A 127 19.86 7.61 24.36
N PHE A 128 20.24 6.96 23.26
CA PHE A 128 19.90 7.43 21.91
C PHE A 128 18.38 7.54 21.71
N ILE A 129 17.61 6.52 22.10
CA ILE A 129 16.14 6.53 21.95
C ILE A 129 15.48 7.59 22.84
N LYS A 130 15.99 7.81 24.07
CA LYS A 130 15.47 8.84 25.00
C LYS A 130 15.67 10.26 24.50
N ASN A 131 16.76 10.50 23.76
CA ASN A 131 17.10 11.81 23.23
C ASN A 131 16.32 12.18 21.96
N LEU A 132 15.48 11.27 21.43
CA LEU A 132 14.65 11.56 20.28
C LEU A 132 13.47 12.46 20.68
N PRO A 133 13.14 13.50 19.89
CA PRO A 133 11.95 14.31 20.13
C PRO A 133 10.70 13.44 19.93
N ALA A 134 9.94 13.22 21.01
CA ALA A 134 8.72 12.42 20.99
C ALA A 134 7.52 13.24 21.51
N VAL A 135 6.43 13.26 20.75
CA VAL A 135 5.24 14.07 21.01
C VAL A 135 4.04 13.16 21.32
N PRO A 136 3.17 13.49 22.28
CA PRO A 136 1.92 12.75 22.47
C PRO A 136 1.01 12.85 21.24
N SER A 137 0.31 11.77 20.90
CA SER A 137 -0.69 11.82 19.83
C SER A 137 -1.86 12.72 20.23
N HIS A 138 -1.96 13.88 19.59
CA HIS A 138 -3.06 14.83 19.76
C HIS A 138 -4.45 14.29 19.34
N TYR A 139 -4.55 13.07 18.78
CA TYR A 139 -5.80 12.52 18.24
C TYR A 139 -6.34 11.27 18.97
N CYS A 140 -5.71 10.82 20.05
CA CYS A 140 -6.23 9.72 20.86
C CYS A 140 -6.56 10.18 22.28
N ARG A 141 -7.76 10.73 22.49
CA ARG A 141 -8.24 11.00 23.86
C ARG A 141 -8.43 9.68 24.64
N LYS A 142 -7.88 9.70 25.87
CA LYS A 142 -8.30 9.06 27.13
C LYS A 142 -7.78 7.70 27.62
N LYS A 143 -6.96 6.90 26.92
CA LYS A 143 -6.50 5.61 27.53
C LYS A 143 -5.05 5.15 27.36
N VAL A 144 -4.15 5.85 26.66
CA VAL A 144 -2.78 5.32 26.45
C VAL A 144 -1.70 6.42 26.50
N ASN A 145 -0.73 6.30 27.42
CA ASN A 145 0.45 7.18 27.56
C ASN A 145 1.50 6.93 26.44
N LYS A 146 1.08 6.73 25.19
CA LYS A 146 1.98 6.40 24.07
C LYS A 146 2.45 7.67 23.37
N LEU A 147 3.77 7.83 23.25
CA LEU A 147 4.43 8.96 22.57
C LEU A 147 4.77 8.58 21.12
N TYR A 148 4.91 9.55 20.23
CA TYR A 148 5.16 9.33 18.81
C TYR A 148 6.39 10.11 18.34
N LEU A 149 7.24 9.44 17.57
CA LEU A 149 8.41 10.00 16.90
C LEU A 149 7.99 10.62 15.55
N ASP A 150 8.82 11.53 15.05
CA ASP A 150 8.59 12.24 13.78
C ASP A 150 8.30 11.29 12.60
N SER A 151 7.47 11.75 11.66
CA SER A 151 7.17 11.08 10.40
C SER A 151 8.38 10.82 9.51
N GLU A 152 9.46 11.59 9.66
CA GLU A 152 10.72 11.34 8.93
C GLU A 152 11.39 10.02 9.36
N LEU A 153 11.12 9.55 10.58
CA LEU A 153 11.58 8.26 11.08
C LEU A 153 10.58 7.17 10.68
N GLU A 154 10.57 6.82 9.40
CA GLU A 154 9.53 5.95 8.79
C GLU A 154 9.39 4.55 9.42
N SER A 155 10.42 4.04 10.11
CA SER A 155 10.41 2.71 10.73
C SER A 155 11.54 2.51 11.76
N VAL A 156 11.43 1.44 12.56
CA VAL A 156 12.51 1.02 13.48
C VAL A 156 13.81 0.68 12.73
N SER A 157 13.73 0.20 11.48
CA SER A 157 14.91 -0.03 10.64
C SER A 157 15.61 1.27 10.25
N ASN A 158 14.83 2.27 9.86
CA ASN A 158 15.36 3.60 9.53
C ASN A 158 16.00 4.22 10.78
N LEU A 159 15.31 4.15 11.92
CA LEU A 159 15.85 4.61 13.20
C LEU A 159 17.15 3.90 13.61
N TYR A 160 17.23 2.58 13.38
CA TYR A 160 18.46 1.82 13.64
C TYR A 160 19.61 2.28 12.74
N ARG A 161 19.34 2.57 11.45
CA ARG A 161 20.35 3.12 10.54
C ARG A 161 20.90 4.45 11.06
N VAL A 162 20.02 5.37 11.47
CA VAL A 162 20.42 6.66 12.06
C VAL A 162 21.26 6.46 13.33
N TYR A 163 20.86 5.55 14.22
CA TYR A 163 21.64 5.18 15.41
C TYR A 163 23.04 4.67 15.03
N THR A 164 23.12 3.78 14.04
CA THR A 164 24.41 3.21 13.62
C THR A 164 25.32 4.24 12.96
N GLU A 165 24.78 5.15 12.16
CA GLU A 165 25.54 6.21 11.50
C GLU A 165 26.09 7.20 12.53
N ALA A 166 25.26 7.63 13.50
CA ALA A 166 25.70 8.49 14.59
C ALA A 166 26.83 7.85 15.42
N ARG A 167 26.68 6.56 15.79
CA ARG A 167 27.66 5.85 16.62
C ARG A 167 28.95 5.50 15.89
N LYS A 168 28.86 5.13 14.60
CA LYS A 168 30.04 4.85 13.78
C LYS A 168 30.85 6.11 13.48
N LYS A 169 30.20 7.27 13.36
CA LYS A 169 30.87 8.57 13.23
C LYS A 169 31.75 8.89 14.45
N ASP A 170 31.32 8.45 15.63
CA ASP A 170 32.06 8.61 16.89
C ASP A 170 33.03 7.43 17.18
N GLY A 171 33.21 6.50 16.23
CA GLY A 171 34.13 5.37 16.37
C GLY A 171 33.69 4.29 17.38
N HIS A 172 32.40 4.24 17.73
CA HIS A 172 31.89 3.32 18.75
C HIS A 172 31.14 2.11 18.18
N GLU A 173 31.21 0.99 18.91
CA GLU A 173 30.42 -0.21 18.63
C GLU A 173 28.91 0.00 18.88
N VAL A 174 28.11 -0.80 18.18
CA VAL A 174 26.64 -0.74 18.15
C VAL A 174 26.03 -2.08 18.51
N VAL A 175 24.86 -2.07 19.13
CA VAL A 175 24.09 -3.30 19.38
C VAL A 175 23.57 -3.90 18.07
N PRO A 176 23.39 -5.23 17.98
CA PRO A 176 22.70 -5.85 16.84
C PRO A 176 21.25 -5.36 16.70
N GLU A 177 20.76 -5.22 15.46
CA GLU A 177 19.43 -4.69 15.16
C GLU A 177 18.30 -5.41 15.91
N ALA A 178 18.40 -6.75 16.04
CA ALA A 178 17.42 -7.54 16.79
C ALA A 178 17.31 -7.09 18.26
N LYS A 179 18.45 -6.78 18.89
CA LYS A 179 18.50 -6.27 20.28
C LYS A 179 18.03 -4.82 20.33
N PHE A 180 18.39 -3.99 19.36
CA PHE A 180 17.88 -2.62 19.25
C PHE A 180 16.34 -2.58 19.15
N ARG A 181 15.73 -3.47 18.37
CA ARG A 181 14.27 -3.59 18.25
C ARG A 181 13.62 -4.03 19.56
N GLU A 182 14.25 -4.94 20.29
CA GLU A 182 13.79 -5.36 21.63
C GLU A 182 13.83 -4.19 22.61
N ILE A 183 14.93 -3.43 22.61
CA ILE A 183 15.09 -2.20 23.41
C ILE A 183 14.01 -1.19 23.01
N PHE A 184 13.81 -0.91 21.72
CA PHE A 184 12.80 0.03 21.24
C PHE A 184 11.38 -0.37 21.66
N LYS A 185 11.02 -1.66 21.64
CA LYS A 185 9.71 -2.14 22.11
C LYS A 185 9.47 -1.88 23.60
N SER A 186 10.53 -1.79 24.40
CA SER A 186 10.40 -1.42 25.82
C SER A 186 10.02 0.05 26.01
N PHE A 187 10.25 0.90 25.01
CA PHE A 187 9.74 2.27 24.98
C PHE A 187 8.30 2.27 24.44
N ASN A 188 7.40 2.97 25.12
CA ASN A 188 6.02 3.16 24.65
C ASN A 188 5.95 4.22 23.54
N LEU A 189 6.70 3.99 22.45
CA LEU A 189 6.87 4.88 21.30
C LEU A 189 6.22 4.31 20.03
N GLY A 190 5.70 5.18 19.17
CA GLY A 190 5.21 4.88 17.82
C GLY A 190 5.78 5.84 16.79
N PHE A 191 5.53 5.61 15.50
CA PHE A 191 5.91 6.54 14.43
C PHE A 191 4.68 7.32 13.95
N HIS A 192 4.84 8.61 13.66
CA HIS A 192 3.79 9.39 13.03
C HIS A 192 3.53 8.88 11.61
N LEU A 193 2.29 8.49 11.31
CA LEU A 193 1.86 8.28 9.93
C LEU A 193 1.64 9.64 9.25
N PRO A 194 2.02 9.81 7.96
CA PRO A 194 1.68 11.01 7.19
C PRO A 194 0.17 11.25 7.22
N LYS A 195 -0.23 12.48 7.54
CA LYS A 195 -1.65 12.87 7.59
C LYS A 195 -2.16 13.00 6.15
N LYS A 196 -3.26 12.32 5.84
CA LYS A 196 -4.12 12.60 4.67
C LYS A 196 -4.54 14.08 4.68
N ASP A 197 -4.75 14.67 3.51
CA ASP A 197 -5.09 16.08 3.31
C ASP A 197 -6.18 16.54 4.28
N LYS A 198 -5.78 17.35 5.27
CA LYS A 198 -6.69 17.96 6.22
C LYS A 198 -6.97 19.37 5.75
N CYS A 199 -8.22 19.79 5.85
CA CYS A 199 -8.56 21.19 5.64
C CYS A 199 -7.79 22.07 6.63
N LEU A 200 -7.05 23.04 6.11
CA LEU A 200 -6.27 23.99 6.90
C LEU A 200 -7.18 24.79 7.84
N LYS A 201 -8.32 25.29 7.34
CA LYS A 201 -9.29 26.05 8.15
C LYS A 201 -9.80 25.23 9.33
N CYS A 202 -10.29 24.00 9.10
CA CYS A 202 -10.67 23.12 10.20
C CYS A 202 -9.53 22.87 11.18
N THR A 203 -8.31 22.67 10.68
CA THR A 203 -7.15 22.44 11.56
C THR A 203 -6.85 23.65 12.44
N VAL A 204 -6.98 24.87 11.91
CA VAL A 204 -6.82 26.12 12.67
C VAL A 204 -7.94 26.26 13.70
N PHE A 205 -9.20 26.11 13.31
CA PHE A 205 -10.35 26.22 14.23
C PHE A 205 -10.34 25.13 15.31
N ASP A 206 -9.95 23.90 14.97
CA ASP A 206 -9.80 22.81 15.94
C ASP A 206 -8.72 23.12 16.98
N ARG A 207 -7.58 23.70 16.57
CA ARG A 207 -6.53 24.15 17.50
C ARG A 207 -7.04 25.23 18.44
N LYS A 208 -7.68 26.28 17.91
CA LYS A 208 -8.25 27.36 18.72
C LYS A 208 -9.24 26.82 19.75
N ARG A 209 -10.12 25.91 19.34
CA ARG A 209 -11.06 25.22 20.23
C ARG A 209 -10.33 24.39 21.31
N ASP A 210 -9.30 23.64 20.94
CA ASP A 210 -8.51 22.84 21.89
C ASP A 210 -7.72 23.70 22.90
N HIS A 211 -7.34 24.92 22.51
CA HIS A 211 -6.72 25.92 23.39
C HIS A 211 -7.72 26.81 24.14
N HIS A 212 -9.03 26.54 24.03
CA HIS A 212 -10.10 27.33 24.65
C HIS A 212 -10.05 28.83 24.28
N GLU A 213 -9.57 29.14 23.07
CA GLU A 213 -9.58 30.51 22.55
C GLU A 213 -11.01 30.92 22.17
N VAL A 214 -11.41 32.13 22.58
CA VAL A 214 -12.70 32.72 22.19
C VAL A 214 -12.56 33.25 20.77
N LEU A 215 -13.40 32.75 19.86
CA LEU A 215 -13.46 33.24 18.49
C LEU A 215 -14.09 34.64 18.46
N GLY A 216 -13.53 35.54 17.66
CA GLY A 216 -14.18 36.81 17.34
C GLY A 216 -15.48 36.61 16.55
N GLU A 217 -16.27 37.67 16.42
CA GLU A 217 -17.52 37.62 15.62
C GLU A 217 -17.26 37.23 14.16
N GLU A 218 -16.25 37.83 13.52
CA GLU A 218 -15.86 37.54 12.14
C GLU A 218 -15.43 36.08 11.95
N GLU A 219 -14.63 35.56 12.88
CA GLU A 219 -14.13 34.18 12.84
C GLU A 219 -15.26 33.16 13.06
N THR A 220 -16.24 33.52 13.89
CA THR A 220 -17.43 32.71 14.13
C THR A 220 -18.26 32.61 12.86
N ILE A 221 -18.50 33.74 12.19
CA ILE A 221 -19.20 33.80 10.90
C ILE A 221 -18.44 32.99 9.83
N GLU A 222 -17.11 33.13 9.77
CA GLU A 222 -16.29 32.37 8.81
C GLU A 222 -16.40 30.85 9.05
N LEU A 223 -16.34 30.42 10.31
CA LEU A 223 -16.50 29.02 10.68
C LEU A 223 -17.89 28.49 10.31
N GLU A 224 -18.95 29.25 10.58
CA GLU A 224 -20.32 28.88 10.23
C GLU A 224 -20.50 28.72 8.71
N ILE A 225 -20.00 29.68 7.93
CA ILE A 225 -20.01 29.60 6.46
C ILE A 225 -19.22 28.37 6.00
N HIS A 226 -18.02 28.15 6.55
CA HIS A 226 -17.17 27.02 6.17
C HIS A 226 -17.84 25.67 6.45
N VAL A 227 -18.48 25.49 7.62
CA VAL A 227 -19.21 24.27 7.96
C VAL A 227 -20.41 24.06 7.04
N ARG A 228 -21.18 25.12 6.76
CA ARG A 228 -22.30 25.05 5.82
C ARG A 228 -21.83 24.65 4.42
N GLU A 229 -20.83 25.33 3.88
CA GLU A 229 -20.27 25.03 2.56
C GLU A 229 -19.77 23.59 2.47
N LYS A 230 -19.10 23.09 3.51
CA LYS A 230 -18.67 21.70 3.62
C LYS A 230 -19.86 20.74 3.51
N GLU A 231 -20.92 20.96 4.29
CA GLU A 231 -22.11 20.11 4.27
C GLU A 231 -22.82 20.15 2.91
N TYR A 232 -23.01 21.33 2.33
CA TYR A 232 -23.67 21.49 1.04
C TYR A 232 -22.87 20.86 -0.10
N THR A 233 -21.55 21.07 -0.13
CA THR A 233 -20.65 20.47 -1.12
C THR A 233 -20.74 18.94 -1.06
N TYR A 234 -20.64 18.37 0.14
CA TYR A 234 -20.68 16.93 0.34
C TYR A 234 -22.05 16.34 -0.04
N ASN A 235 -23.15 16.94 0.40
CA ASN A 235 -24.50 16.48 0.09
C ASN A 235 -24.81 16.57 -1.41
N ARG A 236 -24.39 17.66 -2.07
CA ARG A 236 -24.52 17.82 -3.53
C ARG A 236 -23.74 16.73 -4.26
N PHE A 237 -22.50 16.48 -3.85
CA PHE A 237 -21.67 15.44 -4.44
C PHE A 237 -22.30 14.05 -4.32
N LEU A 238 -22.76 13.66 -3.13
CA LEU A 238 -23.45 12.39 -2.92
C LEU A 238 -24.74 12.28 -3.75
N ALA A 239 -25.51 13.36 -3.86
CA ALA A 239 -26.72 13.38 -4.68
C ALA A 239 -26.40 13.18 -6.17
N HIS A 240 -25.35 13.83 -6.68
CA HIS A 240 -24.91 13.70 -8.06
C HIS A 240 -24.34 12.31 -8.37
N GLN A 241 -23.64 11.66 -7.46
CA GLN A 241 -23.18 10.26 -7.67
C GLN A 241 -24.36 9.30 -7.92
N LYS A 242 -25.50 9.56 -7.26
CA LYS A 242 -26.72 8.76 -7.39
C LYS A 242 -27.70 9.32 -8.44
N ILE A 243 -27.29 10.29 -9.26
CA ILE A 243 -28.19 10.95 -10.22
C ILE A 243 -28.76 9.97 -11.26
N HIS A 244 -27.99 8.93 -11.61
CA HIS A 244 -28.40 7.85 -12.51
C HIS A 244 -29.64 7.09 -12.03
N GLN A 245 -29.93 7.10 -10.72
CA GLN A 245 -31.13 6.47 -10.16
C GLN A 245 -32.39 7.31 -10.43
N LYS A 246 -32.22 8.59 -10.75
CA LYS A 246 -33.31 9.54 -11.04
C LYS A 246 -33.47 9.79 -12.53
N THR A 247 -32.38 9.81 -13.29
CA THR A 247 -32.39 10.09 -14.72
C THR A 247 -31.21 9.43 -15.43
N ASN A 248 -31.47 8.89 -16.62
CA ASN A 248 -30.43 8.33 -17.49
C ASN A 248 -29.78 9.41 -18.37
N ASP A 249 -30.36 10.61 -18.46
CA ASP A 249 -29.85 11.70 -19.30
C ASP A 249 -28.60 12.38 -18.73
N THR A 250 -28.26 12.12 -17.46
CA THR A 250 -27.15 12.81 -16.77
C THR A 250 -26.08 11.83 -16.31
N LEU A 251 -24.85 12.05 -16.75
CA LEU A 251 -23.67 11.32 -16.32
C LEU A 251 -22.95 12.08 -15.21
N CYS A 252 -22.58 11.39 -14.13
CA CYS A 252 -21.71 11.92 -13.09
C CYS A 252 -20.39 11.14 -13.08
N CYS A 253 -19.28 11.85 -13.28
CA CYS A 253 -17.95 11.27 -13.20
C CYS A 253 -17.01 12.11 -12.32
N SER A 254 -16.06 11.44 -11.68
CA SER A 254 -14.93 12.07 -10.99
C SER A 254 -13.64 11.70 -11.69
N PHE A 255 -12.67 12.60 -11.74
CA PHE A 255 -11.37 12.32 -12.32
C PHE A 255 -10.24 12.87 -11.47
N ASP A 256 -9.09 12.21 -11.55
CA ASP A 256 -7.90 12.59 -10.81
C ASP A 256 -6.63 12.00 -11.44
N LEU A 257 -5.51 12.69 -11.24
CA LEU A 257 -4.19 12.22 -11.64
C LEU A 257 -3.53 11.47 -10.48
N GLN A 258 -3.33 10.16 -10.66
CA GLN A 258 -2.68 9.35 -9.64
C GLN A 258 -1.26 9.84 -9.37
N LYS A 259 -0.81 9.68 -8.12
CA LYS A 259 0.61 9.77 -7.75
C LYS A 259 1.49 9.07 -8.78
N VAL A 260 2.61 9.72 -9.12
CA VAL A 260 3.56 9.23 -10.14
C VAL A 260 3.97 7.79 -9.87
N LEU A 261 3.69 6.93 -10.84
CA LEU A 261 4.11 5.54 -10.88
C LEU A 261 5.53 5.45 -11.46
N THR A 262 6.21 4.33 -11.26
CA THR A 262 7.61 4.20 -11.68
C THR A 262 7.90 2.88 -12.37
N VAL A 263 8.89 2.89 -13.27
CA VAL A 263 9.46 1.70 -13.88
C VAL A 263 11.00 1.76 -13.76
N PRO A 264 11.64 0.78 -13.13
CA PRO A 264 11.03 -0.36 -12.45
C PRO A 264 10.37 0.03 -11.11
N HIS A 265 9.29 -0.66 -10.77
CA HIS A 265 8.63 -0.61 -9.46
C HIS A 265 8.75 -1.98 -8.77
N GLY A 266 8.78 -1.99 -7.45
CA GLY A 266 8.96 -3.22 -6.67
C GLY A 266 9.86 -3.02 -5.48
N LYS A 267 9.88 -4.04 -4.61
CA LYS A 267 10.69 -4.07 -3.38
C LYS A 267 11.53 -5.33 -3.25
N SER A 268 11.36 -6.30 -4.16
CA SER A 268 12.09 -7.57 -4.08
C SER A 268 13.52 -7.46 -4.60
N ILE A 269 13.81 -6.44 -5.42
CA ILE A 269 15.10 -6.24 -6.07
C ILE A 269 15.78 -5.02 -5.47
N ASP A 270 16.82 -5.25 -4.65
CA ASP A 270 17.59 -4.21 -3.97
C ASP A 270 18.18 -3.17 -4.94
N TYR A 271 18.49 -3.59 -6.16
CA TYR A 271 19.05 -2.71 -7.18
C TYR A 271 18.09 -1.58 -7.59
N TYR A 272 16.77 -1.76 -7.44
CA TYR A 272 15.77 -0.72 -7.74
C TYR A 272 15.87 0.52 -6.86
N TYR A 273 16.51 0.42 -5.68
CA TYR A 273 16.70 1.55 -4.78
C TYR A 273 17.81 2.50 -5.21
N TYR A 274 18.73 2.04 -6.05
CA TYR A 274 19.96 2.77 -6.42
C TYR A 274 19.92 3.35 -7.84
N VAL A 275 18.77 3.29 -8.50
CA VAL A 275 18.60 3.72 -9.90
C VAL A 275 17.51 4.78 -10.02
N ARG A 276 17.72 5.71 -10.97
CA ARG A 276 16.67 6.62 -11.40
C ARG A 276 15.62 5.84 -12.20
N LYS A 277 14.36 6.03 -11.84
CA LYS A 277 13.23 5.28 -12.41
C LYS A 277 12.53 6.11 -13.48
N TYR A 278 12.05 5.44 -14.51
CA TYR A 278 11.18 6.02 -15.52
C TYR A 278 9.82 6.38 -14.92
N ALA A 279 9.39 7.63 -15.08
CA ALA A 279 8.11 8.09 -14.55
C ALA A 279 6.94 7.66 -15.46
N VAL A 280 5.88 7.17 -14.82
CA VAL A 280 4.63 6.76 -15.46
C VAL A 280 3.47 7.50 -14.81
N TYR A 281 2.61 8.07 -15.63
CA TYR A 281 1.45 8.84 -15.22
C TYR A 281 0.18 8.05 -15.49
N ASN A 282 -0.79 8.15 -14.59
CA ASN A 282 -2.11 7.53 -14.74
C ASN A 282 -3.21 8.54 -14.41
N PHE A 283 -3.89 9.04 -15.45
CA PHE A 283 -5.07 9.89 -15.28
C PHE A 283 -6.33 9.05 -15.36
N THR A 284 -7.10 9.04 -14.27
CA THR A 284 -8.25 8.15 -14.13
C THR A 284 -9.54 8.93 -14.19
N ILE A 285 -10.50 8.44 -14.97
CA ILE A 285 -11.89 8.91 -14.98
C ILE A 285 -12.78 7.80 -14.45
N TYR A 286 -13.60 8.10 -13.45
CA TYR A 286 -14.53 7.16 -12.84
C TYR A 286 -15.97 7.63 -12.99
N GLU A 287 -16.80 6.82 -13.65
CA GLU A 287 -18.23 7.06 -13.82
C GLU A 287 -19.01 6.45 -12.65
N SER A 288 -19.74 7.29 -11.91
CA SER A 288 -20.42 6.85 -10.67
C SER A 288 -21.59 5.92 -10.93
N GLY A 289 -22.35 6.13 -12.01
CA GLY A 289 -23.52 5.31 -12.32
C GLY A 289 -23.18 3.94 -12.89
N SER A 290 -22.26 3.87 -13.85
CA SER A 290 -21.84 2.61 -14.48
C SER A 290 -20.74 1.88 -13.69
N SER A 291 -20.12 2.54 -12.71
CA SER A 291 -18.88 2.09 -12.06
C SER A 291 -17.72 1.84 -13.02
N ARG A 292 -17.75 2.43 -14.22
CA ARG A 292 -16.68 2.34 -15.23
C ARG A 292 -15.49 3.18 -14.79
N GLY A 293 -14.34 2.55 -14.62
CA GLY A 293 -13.07 3.23 -14.33
C GLY A 293 -12.15 3.13 -15.55
N ILE A 294 -11.76 4.28 -16.10
CA ILE A 294 -10.95 4.42 -17.31
C ILE A 294 -9.62 5.04 -16.91
N ASN A 295 -8.54 4.27 -17.05
CA ASN A 295 -7.18 4.66 -16.72
C ASN A 295 -6.45 5.03 -18.01
N HIS A 296 -5.99 6.26 -18.11
CA HIS A 296 -5.20 6.76 -19.22
C HIS A 296 -3.74 6.81 -18.78
N VAL A 297 -2.90 5.95 -19.34
CA VAL A 297 -1.54 5.71 -18.84
C VAL A 297 -0.53 6.07 -19.92
N TRP A 298 0.48 6.85 -19.54
CA TRP A 298 1.61 7.21 -20.40
C TRP A 298 2.87 7.40 -19.59
N GLY A 299 4.02 7.35 -20.25
CA GLY A 299 5.30 7.65 -19.59
C GLY A 299 5.78 9.07 -19.87
N GLU A 300 6.77 9.52 -19.09
CA GLU A 300 7.36 10.87 -19.23
C GLU A 300 7.97 11.14 -20.62
N ALA A 301 8.31 10.11 -21.40
CA ALA A 301 8.75 10.28 -22.78
C ALA A 301 7.61 10.51 -23.78
N ASP A 302 6.36 10.21 -23.41
CA ASP A 302 5.19 10.40 -24.26
C ASP A 302 4.46 11.72 -23.97
N GLY A 303 4.60 12.29 -22.79
CA GLY A 303 4.03 13.60 -22.48
C GLY A 303 4.26 14.00 -21.04
N LYS A 304 4.05 15.28 -20.75
CA LYS A 304 4.02 15.79 -19.38
C LYS A 304 2.67 15.47 -18.71
N ARG A 305 2.35 16.15 -17.62
CA ARG A 305 1.11 15.97 -16.85
C ARG A 305 0.41 17.31 -16.55
N GLY A 306 0.53 18.28 -17.47
CA GLY A 306 -0.05 19.62 -17.29
C GLY A 306 -1.45 19.73 -17.88
N GLY A 307 -2.02 20.93 -17.80
CA GLY A 307 -3.37 21.20 -18.29
C GLY A 307 -3.63 20.85 -19.76
N ASN A 308 -2.63 20.88 -20.63
CA ASN A 308 -2.81 20.48 -22.04
C ASN A 308 -3.07 18.97 -22.18
N GLU A 309 -2.31 18.13 -21.48
CA GLU A 309 -2.50 16.68 -21.51
C GLU A 309 -3.85 16.31 -20.91
N ILE A 310 -4.18 16.88 -19.74
CA ILE A 310 -5.44 16.64 -19.06
C ILE A 310 -6.63 17.09 -19.91
N ALA A 311 -6.57 18.30 -20.48
CA ALA A 311 -7.62 18.79 -21.37
C ALA A 311 -7.82 17.88 -22.58
N THR A 312 -6.74 17.37 -23.17
CA THR A 312 -6.83 16.46 -24.33
C THR A 312 -7.50 15.14 -23.96
N ILE A 313 -7.16 14.56 -22.81
CA ILE A 313 -7.77 13.31 -22.33
C ILE A 313 -9.26 13.51 -22.06
N LEU A 314 -9.62 14.61 -21.38
CA LEU A 314 -11.01 14.96 -21.11
C LEU A 314 -11.80 15.20 -22.39
N ARG A 315 -11.23 15.89 -23.40
CA ARG A 315 -11.86 16.04 -24.73
C ARG A 315 -12.19 14.68 -25.34
N ASN A 316 -11.21 13.79 -25.40
CA ASN A 316 -11.38 12.47 -26.03
C ASN A 316 -12.46 11.65 -25.31
N TYR A 317 -12.50 11.74 -23.97
CA TYR A 317 -13.56 11.15 -23.17
C TYR A 317 -14.93 11.76 -23.47
N LEU A 318 -15.05 13.09 -23.48
CA LEU A 318 -16.31 13.79 -23.77
C LEU A 318 -16.87 13.45 -25.16
N LEU A 319 -16.01 13.45 -26.19
CA LEU A 319 -16.42 13.07 -27.54
C LEU A 319 -16.86 11.61 -27.63
N ARG A 320 -16.17 10.70 -26.92
CA ARG A 320 -16.60 9.30 -26.81
C ARG A 320 -17.98 9.20 -26.17
N ILE A 321 -18.23 9.92 -25.07
CA ILE A 321 -19.54 9.93 -24.40
C ILE A 321 -20.62 10.54 -25.30
N ASP A 322 -20.31 11.60 -26.05
CA ASP A 322 -21.24 12.20 -27.01
C ASP A 322 -21.63 11.20 -28.11
N GLN A 323 -20.65 10.46 -28.65
CA GLN A 323 -20.87 9.40 -29.65
C GLN A 323 -21.72 8.24 -29.13
N GLU A 324 -21.63 7.92 -27.84
CA GLU A 324 -22.51 6.92 -27.22
C GLU A 324 -23.98 7.36 -27.22
N GLY A 325 -24.26 8.67 -27.28
CA GLY A 325 -25.61 9.23 -27.44
C GLY A 325 -26.57 9.03 -26.25
N LYS A 326 -26.06 8.60 -25.10
CA LYS A 326 -26.88 8.25 -23.92
C LYS A 326 -27.18 9.42 -22.99
N HIS A 327 -26.32 10.43 -22.98
CA HIS A 327 -26.33 11.48 -21.96
C HIS A 327 -26.37 12.87 -22.59
N LYS A 328 -27.23 13.74 -22.03
CA LYS A 328 -27.34 15.15 -22.41
C LYS A 328 -26.57 16.06 -21.46
N ASN A 329 -26.42 15.67 -20.20
CA ASN A 329 -25.75 16.48 -19.18
C ASN A 329 -24.59 15.72 -18.57
N ILE A 330 -23.42 16.36 -18.47
CA ILE A 330 -22.23 15.77 -17.85
C ILE A 330 -21.86 16.58 -16.60
N LEU A 331 -21.76 15.90 -15.46
CA LEU A 331 -21.31 16.44 -14.19
C LEU A 331 -19.94 15.86 -13.89
N MET A 332 -18.91 16.71 -13.92
CA MET A 332 -17.53 16.31 -13.66
C MET A 332 -17.08 16.83 -12.30
N TYR A 333 -16.34 16.02 -11.55
CA TYR A 333 -15.76 16.34 -10.25
C TYR A 333 -14.25 16.12 -10.27
N CYS A 334 -13.48 17.06 -9.73
CA CYS A 334 -12.03 16.97 -9.62
C CYS A 334 -11.49 17.78 -8.43
N ASP A 335 -10.19 17.64 -8.19
CA ASP A 335 -9.43 18.44 -7.22
C ASP A 335 -9.28 19.91 -7.67
N ASN A 336 -8.70 20.75 -6.80
CA ASN A 336 -8.47 22.17 -7.06
C ASN A 336 -7.12 22.47 -7.77
N CYS A 337 -6.48 21.49 -8.41
CA CYS A 337 -5.15 21.70 -8.98
C CYS A 337 -5.17 22.73 -10.12
N ALA A 338 -4.57 23.91 -9.92
CA ALA A 338 -4.53 24.97 -10.92
C ALA A 338 -3.75 24.57 -12.18
N GLY A 339 -2.59 23.91 -12.00
CA GLY A 339 -1.74 23.49 -13.13
C GLY A 339 -2.36 22.44 -14.04
N GLN A 340 -3.32 21.65 -13.53
CA GLN A 340 -3.91 20.50 -14.22
C GLN A 340 -5.38 20.75 -14.59
N ASN A 341 -6.21 21.12 -13.62
CA ASN A 341 -7.67 21.05 -13.72
C ASN A 341 -8.33 22.44 -13.68
N LYS A 342 -7.97 23.26 -12.69
CA LYS A 342 -8.62 24.55 -12.40
C LYS A 342 -7.99 25.71 -13.16
N ASN A 343 -7.99 25.63 -14.49
CA ASN A 343 -7.38 26.63 -15.37
C ASN A 343 -8.23 26.93 -16.61
N ARG A 344 -7.86 28.03 -17.30
CA ARG A 344 -8.51 28.48 -18.54
C ARG A 344 -8.42 27.46 -19.67
N THR A 345 -7.37 26.64 -19.69
CA THR A 345 -7.15 25.61 -20.71
C THR A 345 -8.24 24.54 -20.67
N VAL A 346 -8.54 24.00 -19.50
CA VAL A 346 -9.63 23.02 -19.34
C VAL A 346 -10.99 23.66 -19.65
N PHE A 347 -11.22 24.91 -19.23
CA PHE A 347 -12.47 25.62 -19.56
C PHE A 347 -12.65 25.87 -21.06
N ALA A 348 -11.59 26.30 -21.75
CA ALA A 348 -11.60 26.49 -23.20
C ALA A 348 -11.81 25.19 -23.94
N MET A 349 -11.18 24.10 -23.49
CA MET A 349 -11.40 22.77 -24.04
C MET A 349 -12.86 22.32 -23.89
N ILE A 350 -13.46 22.47 -22.71
CA ILE A 350 -14.87 22.09 -22.49
C ILE A 350 -15.78 22.88 -23.41
N TYR A 351 -15.59 24.21 -23.48
CA TYR A 351 -16.39 25.07 -24.33
C TYR A 351 -16.27 24.70 -25.81
N HIS A 352 -15.03 24.51 -26.29
CA HIS A 352 -14.76 24.11 -27.66
C HIS A 352 -15.39 22.76 -27.99
N THR A 353 -15.19 21.75 -27.13
CA THR A 353 -15.72 20.40 -27.32
C THR A 353 -17.24 20.40 -27.32
N LEU A 354 -17.88 21.21 -26.46
CA LEU A 354 -19.35 21.28 -26.39
C LEU A 354 -19.98 21.83 -27.67
N LYS A 355 -19.28 22.68 -28.44
CA LYS A 355 -19.73 23.13 -29.77
C LYS A 355 -19.66 22.02 -30.82
N GLU A 356 -18.77 21.04 -30.66
CA GLU A 356 -18.65 19.87 -31.54
C GLU A 356 -19.67 18.78 -31.19
N CYS A 357 -20.11 18.72 -29.93
CA CYS A 357 -21.04 17.71 -29.44
C CYS A 357 -22.45 17.85 -30.03
N VAL A 358 -23.00 16.72 -30.48
CA VAL A 358 -24.37 16.64 -31.01
C VAL A 358 -25.38 16.33 -29.91
N ASN A 359 -25.04 15.41 -29.01
CA ASN A 359 -25.95 14.86 -28.00
C ASN A 359 -25.82 15.57 -26.66
N ILE A 360 -24.59 15.89 -26.23
CA ILE A 360 -24.33 16.62 -24.99
C ILE A 360 -24.79 18.07 -25.14
N LYS A 361 -25.60 18.52 -24.18
CA LYS A 361 -26.21 19.85 -24.12
C LYS A 361 -25.64 20.70 -22.99
N ALA A 362 -25.14 20.09 -21.92
CA ALA A 362 -24.50 20.84 -20.85
C ALA A 362 -23.37 20.04 -20.19
N ILE A 363 -22.30 20.74 -19.84
CA ILE A 363 -21.17 20.20 -19.08
C ILE A 363 -20.95 21.11 -17.88
N GLN A 364 -20.97 20.54 -16.68
CA GLN A 364 -20.64 21.24 -15.44
C GLN A 364 -19.43 20.59 -14.79
N ILE A 365 -18.39 21.36 -14.55
CA ILE A 365 -17.22 20.96 -13.74
C ILE A 365 -17.37 21.52 -12.33
N ASN A 366 -17.10 20.69 -11.34
CA ASN A 366 -17.29 20.95 -9.92
C ASN A 366 -15.97 20.70 -9.19
N TYR A 367 -15.58 21.67 -8.37
CA TYR A 367 -14.40 21.59 -7.53
C TYR A 367 -14.82 21.31 -6.10
N LEU A 368 -14.29 20.24 -5.51
CA LEU A 368 -14.60 19.86 -4.13
C LEU A 368 -13.82 20.72 -3.14
N MET A 369 -14.36 20.88 -1.93
CA MET A 369 -13.64 21.58 -0.87
C MET A 369 -12.48 20.72 -0.35
N VAL A 370 -11.27 21.31 -0.32
CA VAL A 370 -10.03 20.63 0.09
C VAL A 370 -10.15 20.04 1.49
N GLY A 371 -9.70 18.79 1.66
CA GLY A 371 -9.66 18.09 2.94
C GLY A 371 -11.01 17.68 3.53
N HIS A 372 -12.09 17.76 2.74
CA HIS A 372 -13.46 17.47 3.19
C HIS A 372 -14.23 16.46 2.34
N SER A 373 -13.66 15.98 1.25
CA SER A 373 -14.32 15.02 0.38
C SER A 373 -13.33 13.95 -0.08
N TYR A 374 -13.83 12.73 -0.22
CA TYR A 374 -13.13 11.63 -0.89
C TYR A 374 -13.84 11.37 -2.21
N MET A 375 -13.08 11.34 -3.31
CA MET A 375 -13.65 11.07 -4.61
C MET A 375 -13.69 9.55 -4.89
N PRO A 376 -14.69 9.05 -5.62
CA PRO A 376 -14.71 7.66 -6.07
C PRO A 376 -13.46 7.25 -6.85
N VAL A 377 -12.84 8.18 -7.58
CA VAL A 377 -11.59 7.93 -8.30
C VAL A 377 -10.43 7.55 -7.37
N ASP A 378 -10.35 8.10 -6.15
CA ASP A 378 -9.35 7.74 -5.15
C ASP A 378 -9.41 6.24 -4.79
N SER A 379 -10.60 5.64 -4.89
CA SER A 379 -10.77 4.20 -4.66
C SER A 379 -10.12 3.35 -5.74
N VAL A 380 -10.06 3.86 -6.98
CA VAL A 380 -9.35 3.21 -8.10
C VAL A 380 -7.86 3.23 -7.83
N HIS A 381 -7.30 4.39 -7.50
CA HIS A 381 -5.88 4.52 -7.19
C HIS A 381 -5.47 3.69 -5.98
N SER A 382 -6.27 3.72 -4.90
CA SER A 382 -6.03 2.89 -3.72
C SER A 382 -6.07 1.39 -4.04
N THR A 383 -6.93 0.97 -4.95
CA THR A 383 -7.00 -0.43 -5.40
C THR A 383 -5.76 -0.81 -6.21
N ILE A 384 -5.32 0.07 -7.12
CA ILE A 384 -4.09 -0.10 -7.90
C ILE A 384 -2.89 -0.22 -6.96
N GLU A 385 -2.71 0.72 -6.03
CA GLU A 385 -1.60 0.74 -5.07
C GLU A 385 -1.56 -0.51 -4.18
N LYS A 386 -2.72 -0.93 -3.66
CA LYS A 386 -2.80 -2.15 -2.82
C LYS A 386 -2.37 -3.39 -3.60
N LYS A 387 -2.77 -3.50 -4.87
CA LYS A 387 -2.46 -4.66 -5.71
C LYS A 387 -0.98 -4.65 -6.13
N THR A 388 -0.41 -3.48 -6.42
CA THR A 388 0.95 -3.34 -6.95
C THR A 388 2.02 -3.23 -5.87
N LYS A 389 1.63 -3.09 -4.59
CA LYS A 389 2.56 -2.95 -3.45
C LYS A 389 3.61 -4.05 -3.36
N ASN A 390 3.25 -5.29 -3.73
CA ASN A 390 4.09 -6.47 -3.64
C ASN A 390 4.39 -7.08 -5.02
N CYS A 391 4.20 -6.31 -6.10
CA CYS A 391 4.52 -6.72 -7.46
C CYS A 391 5.80 -6.03 -7.89
N ASP A 392 6.66 -6.76 -8.60
CA ASP A 392 7.76 -6.17 -9.34
C ASP A 392 7.27 -5.87 -10.75
N ILE A 393 7.40 -4.62 -11.17
CA ILE A 393 6.88 -4.10 -12.43
C ILE A 393 8.05 -3.51 -13.19
N GLN A 394 8.32 -4.04 -14.37
CA GLN A 394 9.54 -3.81 -15.12
C GLN A 394 9.32 -3.03 -16.42
N SER A 395 8.07 -2.82 -16.83
CA SER A 395 7.71 -2.09 -18.05
C SER A 395 6.44 -1.26 -17.93
N LEU A 396 6.21 -0.38 -18.91
CA LEU A 396 4.94 0.35 -19.03
C LEU A 396 3.81 -0.60 -19.45
N THR A 397 4.10 -1.56 -20.33
CA THR A 397 3.10 -2.57 -20.74
C THR A 397 2.62 -3.42 -19.58
N GLU A 398 3.52 -3.75 -18.65
CA GLU A 398 3.15 -4.49 -17.44
C GLU A 398 2.26 -3.64 -16.50
N TRP A 399 2.53 -2.34 -16.35
CA TRP A 399 1.62 -1.43 -15.66
C TRP A 399 0.22 -1.44 -16.26
N LEU A 400 0.09 -1.38 -17.59
CA LEU A 400 -1.21 -1.41 -18.28
C LEU A 400 -1.98 -2.70 -17.97
N ALA A 401 -1.30 -3.85 -18.05
CA ALA A 401 -1.89 -5.15 -17.77
C ALA A 401 -2.34 -5.26 -16.30
N LEU A 402 -1.49 -4.84 -15.36
CA LEU A 402 -1.80 -4.86 -13.93
C LEU A 402 -2.95 -3.93 -13.58
N ILE A 403 -2.94 -2.68 -14.06
CA ILE A 403 -4.03 -1.71 -13.84
C ILE A 403 -5.35 -2.32 -14.30
N LYS A 404 -5.40 -2.88 -15.51
CA LYS A 404 -6.61 -3.55 -16.06
C LYS A 404 -7.11 -4.68 -15.16
N MET A 405 -6.21 -5.50 -14.61
CA MET A 405 -6.53 -6.68 -13.78
C MET A 405 -6.69 -6.39 -12.29
N THR A 406 -6.47 -5.14 -11.83
CA THR A 406 -6.52 -4.82 -10.39
C THR A 406 -7.90 -4.98 -9.77
N ARG A 407 -8.96 -4.72 -10.55
CA ARG A 407 -10.35 -4.92 -10.16
C ARG A 407 -11.01 -5.96 -11.07
N MET A 408 -11.67 -6.96 -10.49
CA MET A 408 -12.46 -7.93 -11.27
C MET A 408 -13.97 -7.69 -11.17
N ASN A 409 -14.43 -7.19 -10.02
CA ASN A 409 -15.85 -6.91 -9.76
C ASN A 409 -16.08 -5.40 -9.64
N PRO A 410 -17.12 -4.82 -10.26
CA PRO A 410 -18.11 -5.50 -11.11
C PRO A 410 -17.52 -5.95 -12.47
N PHE A 411 -16.47 -5.28 -12.95
CA PHE A 411 -15.72 -5.65 -14.15
C PHE A 411 -14.32 -4.99 -14.14
N PRO A 412 -13.37 -5.51 -14.96
CA PRO A 412 -12.04 -4.93 -15.16
C PRO A 412 -12.05 -3.44 -15.48
N TYR A 413 -11.02 -2.73 -15.02
CA TYR A 413 -10.83 -1.34 -15.45
C TYR A 413 -10.51 -1.27 -16.93
N GLU A 414 -10.93 -0.20 -17.59
CA GLU A 414 -10.42 0.14 -18.90
C GLU A 414 -9.04 0.78 -18.73
N CYS A 415 -8.10 0.41 -19.59
CA CYS A 415 -6.75 0.92 -19.56
C CYS A 415 -6.31 1.29 -20.98
N ILE A 416 -6.04 2.58 -21.19
CA ILE A 416 -5.72 3.18 -22.48
C ILE A 416 -4.28 3.68 -22.40
N ARG A 417 -3.41 3.14 -23.26
CA ARG A 417 -2.04 3.65 -23.44
C ARG A 417 -2.09 4.91 -24.29
N LEU A 418 -1.54 6.03 -23.79
CA LEU A 418 -1.37 7.24 -24.59
C LEU A 418 0.05 7.36 -25.12
N GLN A 419 0.16 7.94 -26.31
CA GLN A 419 1.42 8.25 -26.99
C GLN A 419 1.51 9.75 -27.22
N HIS A 420 2.72 10.27 -27.40
CA HIS A 420 2.95 11.71 -27.67
C HIS A 420 2.12 12.30 -28.82
N THR A 421 1.71 11.48 -29.79
CA THR A 421 0.92 11.88 -30.95
C THR A 421 -0.52 12.25 -30.63
N VAL A 422 -1.03 11.92 -29.44
CA VAL A 422 -2.44 12.19 -29.09
C VAL A 422 -2.62 13.55 -28.41
N PHE A 423 -1.58 14.12 -27.81
CA PHE A 423 -1.70 15.33 -26.98
C PHE A 423 -1.77 16.59 -27.83
N LEU A 424 -2.76 17.44 -27.54
CA LEU A 424 -3.07 18.65 -28.28
C LEU A 424 -2.61 19.92 -27.55
N GLU A 425 -2.29 20.95 -28.31
CA GLU A 425 -1.96 22.27 -27.79
C GLU A 425 -3.21 23.16 -27.71
N TRP A 426 -3.55 23.61 -26.50
CA TRP A 426 -4.78 24.36 -26.25
C TRP A 426 -4.58 25.87 -26.15
N LYS A 427 -3.33 26.35 -26.14
CA LYS A 427 -3.01 27.76 -25.88
C LYS A 427 -3.68 28.73 -26.87
N GLU A 428 -3.65 28.41 -28.17
CA GLU A 428 -4.29 29.24 -29.20
C GLU A 428 -5.81 29.32 -28.99
N ILE A 429 -6.46 28.20 -28.69
CA ILE A 429 -7.90 28.09 -28.45
C ILE A 429 -8.30 28.85 -27.17
N THR A 430 -7.53 28.70 -26.10
CA THR A 430 -7.75 29.42 -24.85
C THR A 430 -7.69 30.93 -25.06
N ASN A 431 -6.71 31.42 -25.83
CA ASN A 431 -6.57 32.84 -26.16
C ASN A 431 -7.66 33.35 -27.12
N PHE A 432 -8.21 32.47 -27.94
CA PHE A 432 -9.30 32.80 -28.87
C PHE A 432 -10.63 32.98 -28.13
N TYR A 433 -10.98 32.07 -27.22
CA TYR A 433 -12.27 32.10 -26.52
C TYR A 433 -12.30 33.03 -25.31
N PHE A 434 -11.20 33.09 -24.54
CA PHE A 434 -11.14 33.88 -23.32
C PHE A 434 -10.39 35.19 -23.58
N PRO A 435 -10.95 36.35 -23.19
CA PRO A 435 -10.26 37.62 -23.34
C PRO A 435 -8.93 37.62 -22.57
N LYS A 436 -7.91 38.29 -23.12
CA LYS A 436 -6.57 38.39 -22.49
C LYS A 436 -6.63 39.07 -21.11
N GLN A 437 -7.63 39.90 -20.89
CA GLN A 437 -7.95 40.49 -19.59
C GLN A 437 -9.45 40.32 -19.38
N VAL A 438 -9.86 39.63 -18.32
CA VAL A 438 -11.29 39.55 -17.96
C VAL A 438 -11.69 40.87 -17.30
N LYS A 439 -11.68 41.94 -18.10
CA LYS A 439 -11.74 43.33 -17.63
C LYS A 439 -13.15 43.78 -17.25
N LYS A 440 -14.17 43.02 -17.63
CA LYS A 440 -15.57 43.28 -17.29
C LYS A 440 -16.30 41.95 -17.18
N TYR A 441 -16.34 41.39 -15.98
CA TYR A 441 -17.47 40.56 -15.59
C TYR A 441 -18.71 41.45 -15.63
N ASP A 442 -19.90 40.91 -15.90
CA ASP A 442 -21.15 41.70 -15.88
C ASP A 442 -21.36 42.43 -14.53
N SER A 443 -20.68 41.99 -13.47
CA SER A 443 -20.68 42.60 -12.13
C SER A 443 -19.61 43.68 -11.88
N GLY A 444 -18.72 43.98 -12.84
CA GLY A 444 -17.66 44.98 -12.70
C GLY A 444 -16.47 44.60 -11.79
N GLU A 445 -16.52 43.46 -11.09
CA GLU A 445 -15.46 42.99 -10.18
C GLU A 445 -14.55 41.92 -10.84
N PRO A 446 -13.22 41.95 -10.59
CA PRO A 446 -12.32 40.89 -11.06
C PRO A 446 -12.61 39.58 -10.33
N PHE A 447 -13.02 38.56 -11.08
CA PHE A 447 -13.25 37.21 -10.54
C PHE A 447 -12.04 36.30 -10.78
N LYS A 448 -11.65 35.60 -9.72
CA LYS A 448 -10.45 34.75 -9.68
C LYS A 448 -10.86 33.30 -9.94
N ILE A 449 -10.24 32.67 -10.92
CA ILE A 449 -10.49 31.24 -11.23
C ILE A 449 -10.23 30.36 -10.01
N SER A 450 -9.25 30.72 -9.16
CA SER A 450 -8.93 29.99 -7.92
C SER A 450 -10.11 29.88 -6.94
N GLN A 451 -11.08 30.81 -6.99
CA GLN A 451 -12.23 30.84 -6.07
C GLN A 451 -13.46 30.09 -6.62
N VAL A 452 -13.42 29.64 -7.88
CA VAL A 452 -14.53 28.93 -8.51
C VAL A 452 -14.82 27.60 -7.80
N CYS A 453 -16.08 27.35 -7.47
CA CYS A 453 -16.58 26.06 -7.02
C CYS A 453 -17.28 25.29 -8.16
N THR A 454 -18.01 25.99 -9.04
CA THR A 454 -18.67 25.36 -10.20
C THR A 454 -18.54 26.21 -11.46
N VAL A 455 -18.38 25.54 -12.60
CA VAL A 455 -18.47 26.16 -13.92
C VAL A 455 -19.38 25.33 -14.80
N THR A 456 -20.38 25.97 -15.40
CA THR A 456 -21.38 25.33 -16.24
C THR A 456 -21.37 25.92 -17.64
N PHE A 457 -21.15 25.04 -18.61
CA PHE A 457 -21.20 25.32 -20.04
C PHE A 457 -22.49 24.73 -20.60
N LYS A 458 -23.18 25.52 -21.44
CA LYS A 458 -24.42 25.10 -22.12
C LYS A 458 -24.23 25.22 -23.62
N ASN A 459 -24.71 24.23 -24.36
CA ASN A 459 -24.65 24.22 -25.80
C ASN A 459 -25.48 25.40 -26.36
N ASN A 460 -25.05 25.98 -27.47
CA ASN A 460 -25.63 27.17 -28.10
C ASN A 460 -25.72 28.41 -27.17
N LYS A 461 -24.88 28.50 -26.15
CA LYS A 461 -24.66 29.72 -25.38
C LYS A 461 -23.19 30.12 -25.45
N ASN A 462 -22.95 31.41 -25.63
CA ASN A 462 -21.61 31.99 -25.52
C ASN A 462 -21.29 32.42 -24.08
N THR A 463 -22.22 32.27 -23.14
CA THR A 463 -22.00 32.57 -21.72
C THR A 463 -21.64 31.32 -20.92
N VAL A 464 -20.74 31.50 -19.96
CA VAL A 464 -20.35 30.48 -18.99
C VAL A 464 -20.81 30.91 -17.61
N ASP A 465 -21.60 30.06 -16.96
CA ASP A 465 -22.10 30.28 -15.60
C ASP A 465 -21.04 29.82 -14.59
N MET A 466 -20.59 30.71 -13.71
CA MET A 466 -19.62 30.41 -12.66
C MET A 466 -20.19 30.73 -11.27
N LYS A 467 -19.87 29.89 -10.28
CA LYS A 467 -20.16 30.13 -8.86
C LYS A 467 -18.90 29.95 -8.03
N ASP A 468 -18.73 30.80 -7.02
CA ASP A 468 -17.69 30.75 -6.00
C ASP A 468 -18.11 29.96 -4.75
N SER A 469 -19.38 29.57 -4.66
CA SER A 469 -19.98 28.87 -3.53
C SER A 469 -20.87 27.71 -3.99
N MET A 470 -20.95 26.65 -3.17
CA MET A 470 -21.87 25.52 -3.39
C MET A 470 -23.23 25.71 -2.70
N LEU A 471 -23.40 26.82 -1.97
CA LEU A 471 -24.65 27.15 -1.30
C LEU A 471 -25.78 27.43 -2.31
N PRO A 472 -27.05 27.19 -1.93
CA PRO A 472 -28.18 27.40 -2.83
C PRO A 472 -28.36 28.85 -3.28
N ASP A 473 -28.04 29.80 -2.41
CA ASP A 473 -28.13 31.25 -2.57
C ASP A 473 -26.89 31.87 -3.24
N ALA A 474 -25.90 31.05 -3.61
CA ALA A 474 -24.70 31.51 -4.31
C ALA A 474 -25.05 32.21 -5.63
N LYS A 475 -24.56 33.45 -5.78
CA LYS A 475 -24.75 34.27 -6.98
C LYS A 475 -24.07 33.62 -8.18
N ILE A 476 -24.75 33.62 -9.32
CA ILE A 476 -24.17 33.18 -10.60
C ILE A 476 -23.49 34.38 -11.24
N ARG A 477 -22.20 34.25 -11.53
CA ARG A 477 -21.45 35.20 -12.35
C ARG A 477 -21.33 34.64 -13.76
N GLN A 478 -21.60 35.45 -14.77
CA GLN A 478 -21.48 35.04 -16.17
C GLN A 478 -20.24 35.65 -16.82
N ILE A 479 -19.57 34.84 -17.65
CA ILE A 479 -18.52 35.31 -18.56
C ILE A 479 -19.00 35.08 -19.98
N THR A 480 -18.99 36.13 -20.79
CA THR A 480 -19.24 36.03 -22.23
C THR A 480 -17.94 35.65 -22.95
N LEU A 481 -17.97 34.53 -23.65
CA LEU A 481 -16.90 34.03 -24.51
C LEU A 481 -17.13 34.42 -25.97
N THR A 482 -16.07 34.32 -26.77
CA THR A 482 -16.16 34.52 -28.22
C THR A 482 -17.15 33.53 -28.84
N GLU A 483 -18.17 34.06 -29.53
CA GLU A 483 -19.24 33.27 -30.14
C GLU A 483 -18.75 32.49 -31.37
N ASP A 484 -17.80 33.05 -32.11
CA ASP A 484 -17.18 32.39 -33.25
C ASP A 484 -16.59 31.04 -32.86
N THR A 485 -16.55 30.12 -33.82
CA THR A 485 -15.93 28.82 -33.62
C THR A 485 -14.49 28.89 -34.13
N TYR A 486 -13.54 28.44 -33.32
CA TYR A 486 -12.15 28.32 -33.74
C TYR A 486 -12.07 27.31 -34.90
N GLN A 487 -11.72 27.79 -36.09
CA GLN A 487 -11.74 27.00 -37.34
C GLN A 487 -10.41 26.29 -37.63
N SER A 488 -9.33 26.69 -36.98
CA SER A 488 -8.01 26.12 -37.27
C SER A 488 -7.87 24.72 -36.68
N LYS A 489 -7.07 23.88 -37.33
CA LYS A 489 -6.77 22.54 -36.82
C LYS A 489 -5.96 22.65 -35.53
N ILE A 490 -6.42 21.99 -34.47
CA ILE A 490 -5.68 21.89 -33.22
C ILE A 490 -4.36 21.13 -33.48
N LYS A 491 -3.24 21.76 -33.13
CA LYS A 491 -1.91 21.19 -33.31
C LYS A 491 -1.59 20.21 -32.20
N ASN A 492 -0.73 19.25 -32.49
CA ASN A 492 -0.14 18.41 -31.45
C ASN A 492 0.89 19.21 -30.66
N ILE A 493 0.86 19.09 -29.33
CA ILE A 493 1.85 19.75 -28.47
C ILE A 493 3.24 19.10 -28.58
N TYR A 494 3.28 17.81 -28.96
CA TYR A 494 4.51 17.06 -29.17
C TYR A 494 4.63 16.59 -30.61
N SER A 495 5.72 16.98 -31.27
CA SER A 495 6.08 16.49 -32.60
C SER A 495 6.84 15.16 -32.57
N LYS A 496 7.45 14.83 -31.42
CA LYS A 496 8.20 13.60 -31.17
C LYS A 496 8.19 13.29 -29.67
N ARG A 497 8.58 12.07 -29.30
CA ARG A 497 8.79 11.67 -27.90
C ARG A 497 9.78 12.60 -27.19
N LEU A 498 9.50 12.90 -25.93
CA LEU A 498 10.31 13.75 -25.07
C LEU A 498 11.54 12.99 -24.56
N PRO A 499 12.75 13.57 -24.67
CA PRO A 499 13.94 12.92 -24.15
C PRO A 499 13.98 12.90 -22.63
N ILE A 500 14.36 11.77 -22.03
CA ILE A 500 14.68 11.68 -20.60
C ILE A 500 16.14 12.09 -20.34
N ALA A 501 16.49 12.34 -19.07
CA ALA A 501 17.87 12.63 -18.71
C ALA A 501 18.80 11.47 -19.09
N ALA A 502 19.94 11.76 -19.72
CA ALA A 502 20.92 10.74 -20.13
C ALA A 502 21.39 9.87 -18.94
N VAL A 503 21.51 10.47 -17.75
CA VAL A 503 21.87 9.76 -16.52
C VAL A 503 20.79 8.76 -16.08
N LYS A 504 19.50 9.09 -16.24
CA LYS A 504 18.38 8.16 -15.98
C LYS A 504 18.39 7.03 -17.00
N TYR A 505 18.54 7.35 -18.30
CA TYR A 505 18.64 6.34 -19.34
C TYR A 505 19.78 5.34 -19.07
N ASN A 506 20.96 5.83 -18.69
CA ASN A 506 22.10 4.97 -18.38
C ASN A 506 21.82 4.04 -17.18
N ASP A 507 21.10 4.51 -16.16
CA ASP A 507 20.72 3.67 -15.02
C ASP A 507 19.72 2.59 -15.43
N LEU A 508 18.72 2.91 -16.27
CA LEU A 508 17.78 1.94 -16.83
C LEU A 508 18.45 0.93 -17.76
N LYS A 509 19.40 1.39 -18.58
CA LYS A 509 20.21 0.54 -19.46
C LYS A 509 21.05 -0.44 -18.64
N LYS A 510 21.69 0.00 -17.55
CA LYS A 510 22.44 -0.90 -16.64
C LYS A 510 21.56 -2.02 -16.08
N LEU A 511 20.27 -1.78 -15.83
CA LEU A 511 19.35 -2.84 -15.40
C LEU A 511 19.12 -3.88 -16.50
N CYS A 512 19.00 -3.41 -17.75
CA CYS A 512 18.83 -4.28 -18.91
C CYS A 512 20.10 -5.09 -19.17
N ASP A 513 21.28 -4.45 -19.08
CA ASP A 513 22.59 -5.09 -19.30
C ASP A 513 22.91 -6.14 -18.21
N LYS A 514 22.35 -6.00 -17.01
CA LYS A 514 22.51 -6.95 -15.89
C LYS A 514 21.43 -8.04 -15.84
N ASP A 515 20.58 -8.14 -16.87
CA ASP A 515 19.46 -9.08 -16.93
C ASP A 515 18.48 -8.99 -15.75
N ILE A 516 18.42 -7.83 -15.08
CA ILE A 516 17.45 -7.56 -14.00
C ILE A 516 16.05 -7.33 -14.60
N ILE A 517 16.00 -6.64 -15.75
CA ILE A 517 14.78 -6.48 -16.54
C ILE A 517 14.65 -7.68 -17.49
N ALA A 518 13.48 -8.31 -17.48
CA ALA A 518 13.19 -9.45 -18.34
C ALA A 518 13.35 -9.08 -19.83
N GLU A 519 13.86 -10.02 -20.63
CA GLU A 519 14.27 -9.78 -22.01
C GLU A 519 13.20 -9.08 -22.86
N HIS A 520 11.95 -9.51 -22.74
CA HIS A 520 10.81 -8.97 -23.51
C HIS A 520 10.42 -7.54 -23.13
N PHE A 521 10.88 -7.04 -21.97
CA PHE A 521 10.63 -5.66 -21.52
C PHE A 521 11.78 -4.70 -21.83
N LYS A 522 12.99 -5.20 -22.10
CA LYS A 522 14.18 -4.37 -22.35
C LYS A 522 13.97 -3.39 -23.50
N GLY A 523 13.28 -3.81 -24.56
CA GLY A 523 13.01 -2.96 -25.74
C GLY A 523 12.27 -1.67 -25.41
N GLU A 524 11.35 -1.67 -24.43
CA GLU A 524 10.62 -0.46 -24.03
C GLU A 524 11.53 0.58 -23.37
N LEU A 525 12.52 0.13 -22.61
CA LEU A 525 13.45 1.01 -21.89
C LEU A 525 14.61 1.47 -22.79
N LEU A 526 15.17 0.56 -23.61
CA LEU A 526 16.32 0.86 -24.46
C LEU A 526 15.99 1.81 -25.61
N THR A 527 14.72 1.88 -26.02
CA THR A 527 14.23 2.80 -27.07
C THR A 527 13.83 4.18 -26.55
N LEU A 528 14.02 4.47 -25.26
CA LEU A 528 13.69 5.78 -24.69
C LEU A 528 14.64 6.86 -25.25
N PRO A 529 14.10 7.94 -25.85
CA PRO A 529 14.92 9.07 -26.27
C PRO A 529 15.57 9.70 -25.03
N HIS A 530 16.81 10.17 -25.14
CA HIS A 530 17.54 10.71 -24.01
C HIS A 530 18.51 11.83 -24.43
N SER A 531 18.80 12.75 -23.52
CA SER A 531 19.67 13.90 -23.78
C SER A 531 20.43 14.33 -22.53
N THR A 532 21.65 14.84 -22.70
CA THR A 532 22.47 15.44 -21.63
C THR A 532 21.96 16.82 -21.20
N GLY A 533 21.19 17.50 -22.04
CA GLY A 533 20.59 18.82 -21.74
C GLY A 533 19.33 18.76 -20.88
N VAL A 534 18.80 17.56 -20.60
CA VAL A 534 17.63 17.38 -19.72
C VAL A 534 18.13 17.13 -18.30
N ARG A 535 17.79 18.04 -17.38
CA ARG A 535 18.09 17.88 -15.97
C ARG A 535 17.16 16.83 -15.37
N GLU A 536 17.74 15.88 -14.63
CA GLU A 536 16.93 14.98 -13.81
C GLU A 536 16.37 15.76 -12.63
N CYS A 537 15.04 15.84 -12.56
CA CYS A 537 14.32 16.30 -11.39
C CYS A 537 13.50 15.12 -10.88
N LEU A 538 13.43 14.97 -9.55
CA LEU A 538 12.42 14.10 -8.97
C LEU A 538 11.05 14.58 -9.48
N PRO A 539 10.14 13.67 -9.89
CA PRO A 539 8.78 14.08 -10.22
C PRO A 539 8.24 14.83 -9.02
N GLU A 540 7.81 16.09 -9.19
CA GLU A 540 7.24 16.88 -8.10
C GLU A 540 6.19 16.00 -7.41
N THR A 541 6.39 15.71 -6.13
CA THR A 541 5.28 15.26 -5.29
C THR A 541 4.24 16.37 -5.29
N ASP A 542 2.97 16.02 -5.12
CA ASP A 542 1.82 16.94 -5.19
C ASP A 542 1.83 17.97 -4.03
N GLU A 543 2.94 18.66 -3.83
CA GLU A 543 3.00 19.92 -3.09
C GLU A 543 2.38 20.95 -4.01
N GLU A 544 1.19 21.40 -3.62
CA GLU A 544 0.46 22.48 -4.25
C GLU A 544 1.39 23.71 -4.33
N ASP A 545 1.95 23.97 -5.50
CA ASP A 545 2.64 25.22 -5.80
C ASP A 545 1.60 26.35 -5.70
N ASP A 546 1.49 26.94 -4.51
CA ASP A 546 0.90 28.26 -4.26
C ASP A 546 1.78 29.35 -4.92
N LYS A 547 1.97 29.26 -6.24
CA LYS A 547 2.40 30.42 -7.01
C LYS A 547 1.16 31.09 -7.58
N PRO A 548 0.78 32.27 -7.07
CA PRO A 548 -0.22 33.08 -7.74
C PRO A 548 0.26 33.33 -9.17
N ASP A 549 -0.62 33.01 -10.13
CA ASP A 549 -0.48 33.40 -11.52
C ASP A 549 -0.58 34.92 -11.56
N ASP A 550 0.57 35.61 -11.56
CA ASP A 550 0.63 37.04 -11.80
C ASP A 550 0.32 37.32 -13.28
N GLY A 551 -0.95 37.60 -13.57
CA GLY A 551 -1.37 38.39 -14.74
C GLY A 551 -2.21 37.69 -15.81
#